data_AF-A0A6N4DPA6-F1
#
_entry.id   AF-A0A6N4DPA6-F1
#
_cell.length_a   1.000
_cell.length_b   1.000
_cell.length_c   1.000
_cell.angle_alpha   90.00
_cell.angle_beta   90.00
_cell.angle_gamma   90.00
#
_symmetry.space_group_name_H-M   'P 1'
#
loop_
_entity.id
_entity.type
_entity.pdbx_description
1 polymer ?
#
loop_
_entity_poly.entity_id
_entity_poly.type
_entity_poly.pdbx_seq_one_letter_code
_entity_poly.pdbx_strand_id
1 'polypeptide(L)'
;MSDLPRKRKHWAKEALQALDLGWELLYKEYPQPNEEQKLELVSFAPMAAGLNRAVDDEALIQEAYLFTYERLSDDLLNRDPEEPVLHSVLFLLAYLDAHISFGLLSERRADEIMAYISEHCEIRGPALPAAQAADYTPKG
;
A
#
# COMPACT_ATOMS: atom_id res chain seq x y z
N MET A 1 5.39 -5.03 -20.91
CA MET A 1 4.27 -5.36 -20.02
C MET A 1 4.64 -6.60 -19.22
N SER A 2 4.59 -6.52 -17.89
CA SER A 2 4.62 -7.70 -17.02
C SER A 2 3.29 -8.45 -17.17
N ASP A 3 3.32 -9.77 -17.21
CA ASP A 3 2.09 -10.57 -17.26
C ASP A 3 1.30 -10.41 -15.97
N LEU A 4 -0.02 -10.25 -16.07
CA LEU A 4 -0.89 -10.19 -14.89
C LEU A 4 -0.77 -11.47 -14.07
N PRO A 5 -0.54 -11.38 -12.75
CA PRO A 5 -0.43 -12.57 -11.92
C PRO A 5 -1.74 -13.38 -11.93
N ARG A 6 -1.65 -14.69 -12.22
CA ARG A 6 -2.84 -15.56 -12.26
C ARG A 6 -3.27 -16.06 -10.86
N LYS A 7 -2.34 -16.09 -9.90
CA LYS A 7 -2.55 -16.69 -8.57
C LYS A 7 -2.51 -15.60 -7.49
N ARG A 8 -3.40 -15.70 -6.50
CA ARG A 8 -3.49 -14.76 -5.38
C ARG A 8 -2.17 -14.59 -4.63
N LYS A 9 -1.44 -15.69 -4.40
CA LYS A 9 -0.09 -15.64 -3.79
C LYS A 9 0.92 -14.77 -4.54
N HIS A 10 0.81 -14.64 -5.86
CA HIS A 10 1.73 -13.80 -6.64
C HIS A 10 1.32 -12.33 -6.56
N TRP A 11 0.01 -12.05 -6.59
CA TRP A 11 -0.52 -10.71 -6.29
C TRP A 11 -0.15 -10.25 -4.88
N ALA A 12 -0.31 -11.11 -3.88
CA ALA A 12 0.07 -10.83 -2.50
C ALA A 12 1.56 -10.49 -2.39
N LYS A 13 2.43 -11.30 -3.01
CA LYS A 13 3.87 -11.02 -3.04
C LYS A 13 4.18 -9.66 -3.67
N GLU A 14 3.58 -9.37 -4.83
CA GLU A 14 3.80 -8.11 -5.53
C GLU A 14 3.30 -6.91 -4.72
N ALA A 15 2.11 -7.00 -4.12
CA ALA A 15 1.54 -5.94 -3.29
C ALA A 15 2.40 -5.65 -2.05
N LEU A 16 2.96 -6.69 -1.40
CA LEU A 16 3.90 -6.52 -0.28
C LEU A 16 5.22 -5.88 -0.73
N GLN A 17 5.73 -6.24 -1.91
CA GLN A 17 6.91 -5.58 -2.47
C GLN A 17 6.65 -4.10 -2.83
N ALA A 18 5.45 -3.79 -3.31
CA ALA A 18 5.02 -2.41 -3.54
C ALA A 18 4.89 -1.64 -2.22
N LEU A 19 4.42 -2.28 -1.15
CA LEU A 19 4.36 -1.69 0.19
C LEU A 19 5.77 -1.37 0.73
N ASP A 20 6.73 -2.27 0.55
CA ASP A 20 8.13 -2.02 0.92
C ASP A 20 8.68 -0.77 0.20
N LEU A 21 8.43 -0.66 -1.11
CA LEU A 21 8.80 0.53 -1.89
C LEU A 21 8.08 1.80 -1.39
N GLY A 22 6.79 1.70 -1.07
CA GLY A 22 6.01 2.81 -0.51
C GLY A 22 6.62 3.32 0.80
N TRP A 23 7.01 2.41 1.70
CA TRP A 23 7.71 2.78 2.92
C TRP A 23 9.06 3.42 2.63
N GLU A 24 9.87 2.86 1.72
CA GLU A 24 11.16 3.45 1.34
C GLU A 24 11.01 4.89 0.82
N LEU A 25 10.00 5.15 -0.02
CA LEU A 25 9.70 6.49 -0.53
C LEU A 25 9.28 7.44 0.58
N LEU A 26 8.37 7.00 1.45
CA LEU A 26 7.93 7.80 2.60
C LEU A 26 9.10 8.17 3.51
N TYR A 27 9.98 7.23 3.85
CA TYR A 27 11.12 7.50 4.73
C TYR A 27 12.19 8.37 4.09
N LYS A 28 12.27 8.38 2.76
CA LYS A 28 13.15 9.28 2.02
C LYS A 28 12.66 10.73 2.13
N GLU A 29 11.35 10.95 2.16
CA GLU A 29 10.74 12.27 2.30
C GLU A 29 10.64 12.71 3.77
N TYR A 30 10.24 11.80 4.64
CA TYR A 30 10.08 11.97 6.08
C TYR A 30 10.87 10.89 6.84
N PRO A 31 12.14 11.15 7.23
CA PRO A 31 12.98 10.15 7.90
C PRO A 31 12.41 9.60 9.22
N GLN A 32 11.49 10.34 9.86
CA GLN A 32 10.77 9.93 11.07
C GLN A 32 9.31 10.41 10.97
N PRO A 33 8.47 9.71 10.18
CA PRO A 33 7.12 10.17 9.91
C PRO A 33 6.23 10.02 11.15
N ASN A 34 5.48 11.06 11.47
CA ASN A 34 4.40 10.99 12.45
C ASN A 34 3.16 10.27 11.86
N GLU A 35 2.12 10.07 12.67
CA GLU A 35 0.92 9.34 12.23
C GLU A 35 0.17 9.97 11.06
N GLU A 36 0.20 11.31 10.96
CA GLU A 36 -0.41 12.07 9.87
C GLU A 36 0.39 11.89 8.58
N GLN A 37 1.72 12.02 8.65
CA GLN A 37 2.63 11.81 7.52
C GLN A 37 2.58 10.36 7.02
N LYS A 38 2.38 9.38 7.91
CA LYS A 38 2.20 7.98 7.49
C LYS A 38 0.95 7.76 6.63
N LEU A 39 -0.05 8.65 6.67
CA LEU A 39 -1.19 8.57 5.75
C LEU A 39 -0.78 8.85 4.30
N GLU A 40 0.29 9.62 4.09
CA GLU A 40 0.82 9.90 2.74
C GLU A 40 1.35 8.62 2.07
N LEU A 41 1.59 7.54 2.82
CA LEU A 41 1.96 6.23 2.27
C LEU A 41 0.98 5.80 1.16
N VAL A 42 -0.32 6.03 1.37
CA VAL A 42 -1.40 5.68 0.43
C VAL A 42 -1.21 6.34 -0.94
N SER A 43 -0.65 7.55 -0.98
CA SER A 43 -0.44 8.30 -2.23
C SER A 43 0.56 7.62 -3.18
N PHE A 44 1.45 6.77 -2.67
CA PHE A 44 2.41 6.04 -3.49
C PHE A 44 1.81 4.80 -4.16
N ALA A 45 0.63 4.33 -3.71
CA ALA A 45 0.06 3.07 -4.18
C ALA A 45 -0.32 3.06 -5.67
N PRO A 46 -1.01 4.10 -6.21
CA PRO A 46 -1.32 4.18 -7.64
C PRO A 46 -0.08 4.24 -8.53
N MET A 47 0.95 4.98 -8.10
CA MET A 47 2.23 5.05 -8.80
C MET A 47 2.91 3.67 -8.82
N ALA A 48 2.99 2.98 -7.67
CA ALA A 48 3.58 1.65 -7.58
C ALA A 48 2.83 0.63 -8.45
N ALA A 49 1.50 0.71 -8.49
CA ALA A 49 0.67 -0.12 -9.37
C ALA A 49 0.97 0.18 -10.85
N GLY A 50 1.09 1.45 -11.24
CA GLY A 50 1.45 1.86 -12.59
C GLY A 50 2.82 1.34 -13.02
N LEU A 51 3.84 1.47 -12.15
CA LEU A 51 5.19 0.94 -12.37
C LEU A 51 5.17 -0.58 -12.62
N ASN A 52 4.44 -1.33 -11.80
CA ASN A 52 4.33 -2.78 -11.93
C ASN A 52 3.61 -3.23 -13.19
N ARG A 53 2.95 -2.32 -13.92
CA ARG A 53 2.20 -2.61 -15.15
C ARG A 53 2.71 -1.87 -16.37
N ALA A 54 3.78 -1.08 -16.22
CA ALA A 54 4.27 -0.16 -17.24
C ALA A 54 3.17 0.79 -17.75
N VAL A 55 2.35 1.29 -16.83
CA VAL A 55 1.47 2.43 -17.06
C VAL A 55 2.26 3.69 -16.70
N ASP A 56 2.57 4.50 -17.70
CA ASP A 56 3.29 5.77 -17.60
C ASP A 56 2.40 6.98 -17.87
N ASP A 57 1.11 6.76 -18.15
CA ASP A 57 0.11 7.80 -18.32
C ASP A 57 -0.20 8.46 -16.97
N GLU A 58 0.32 9.67 -16.78
CA GLU A 58 0.13 10.47 -15.57
C GLU A 58 -1.35 10.77 -15.28
N ALA A 59 -2.19 10.94 -16.31
CA ALA A 59 -3.61 11.20 -16.13
C ALA A 59 -4.31 9.96 -15.56
N LEU A 60 -4.00 8.77 -16.09
CA LEU A 60 -4.55 7.52 -15.54
C LEU A 60 -4.08 7.26 -14.11
N ILE A 61 -2.81 7.55 -13.78
CA ILE A 61 -2.29 7.42 -12.41
C ILE A 61 -3.01 8.40 -11.48
N GLN A 62 -3.25 9.64 -11.93
CA GLN A 62 -3.96 10.64 -11.15
C GLN A 62 -5.43 10.28 -10.94
N GLU A 63 -6.11 9.73 -11.95
CA GLU A 63 -7.47 9.21 -11.82
C GLU A 63 -7.55 8.06 -10.80
N ALA A 64 -6.59 7.12 -10.85
CA ALA A 64 -6.50 6.05 -9.88
C ALA A 64 -6.22 6.58 -8.46
N TYR A 65 -5.37 7.61 -8.33
CA TYR A 65 -5.16 8.28 -7.05
C TYR A 65 -6.45 8.84 -6.48
N LEU A 66 -7.22 9.61 -7.27
CA LEU A 66 -8.48 10.19 -6.82
C LEU A 66 -9.49 9.11 -6.42
N PHE A 67 -9.61 8.04 -7.22
CA PHE A 67 -10.47 6.90 -6.93
C PHE A 67 -10.11 6.21 -5.60
N THR A 68 -8.83 5.93 -5.37
CA THR A 68 -8.38 5.28 -4.13
C THR A 68 -8.55 6.20 -2.92
N TYR A 69 -8.29 7.49 -3.08
CA TYR A 69 -8.42 8.49 -2.02
C TYR A 69 -9.88 8.65 -1.57
N GLU A 70 -10.83 8.72 -2.51
CA GLU A 70 -12.26 8.84 -2.20
C GLU A 70 -12.75 7.66 -1.36
N ARG A 71 -12.42 6.42 -1.78
CA ARG A 71 -12.82 5.20 -1.08
C ARG A 71 -12.23 5.12 0.33
N LEU A 72 -10.95 5.45 0.49
CA LEU A 72 -10.30 5.37 1.80
C LEU A 72 -10.64 6.53 2.73
N SER A 73 -11.00 7.69 2.18
CA SER A 73 -11.40 8.84 3.00
C SER A 73 -12.68 8.55 3.77
N ASP A 74 -13.65 7.88 3.13
CA ASP A 74 -14.89 7.47 3.80
C ASP A 74 -14.60 6.50 4.95
N ASP A 75 -13.71 5.52 4.75
CA ASP A 75 -13.30 4.58 5.79
C ASP A 75 -12.57 5.29 6.96
N LEU A 76 -11.69 6.23 6.66
CA LEU A 76 -10.93 6.99 7.65
C LEU A 76 -11.81 7.96 8.45
N LEU A 77 -12.82 8.57 7.83
CA LEU A 77 -13.75 9.50 8.47
C LEU A 77 -14.73 8.78 9.42
N ASN A 78 -15.08 7.54 9.11
CA ASN A 78 -16.04 6.73 9.89
C ASN A 78 -15.38 5.82 10.93
N ARG A 79 -14.04 5.77 10.97
CA ARG A 79 -13.27 5.02 11.96
C ARG A 79 -13.46 5.57 13.38
N ASP A 80 -13.40 4.69 14.37
CA ASP A 80 -13.28 5.08 15.77
C ASP A 80 -11.90 5.78 16.00
N PRO A 81 -11.86 6.99 16.55
CA PRO A 81 -10.60 7.69 16.84
C PRO A 81 -9.63 6.90 17.73
N GLU A 82 -10.13 6.01 18.60
CA GLU A 82 -9.31 5.15 19.47
C GLU A 82 -8.70 3.95 18.74
N GLU A 83 -9.21 3.60 17.56
CA GLU A 83 -8.66 2.53 16.75
C GLU A 83 -7.38 2.99 16.02
N PRO A 84 -6.30 2.16 16.06
CA PRO A 84 -5.07 2.49 15.36
C PRO A 84 -5.29 2.48 13.85
N VAL A 85 -4.70 3.46 13.17
CA VAL A 85 -4.64 3.44 11.70
C VAL A 85 -3.68 2.36 11.25
N LEU A 86 -4.17 1.46 10.41
CA LEU A 86 -3.34 0.40 9.82
C LEU A 86 -2.80 0.87 8.46
N HIS A 87 -1.79 1.76 8.45
CA HIS A 87 -1.28 2.38 7.21
C HIS A 87 -0.87 1.38 6.14
N SER A 88 -0.20 0.29 6.52
CA SER A 88 0.17 -0.78 5.59
C SER A 88 -1.06 -1.44 4.95
N VAL A 89 -2.15 -1.60 5.69
CA VAL A 89 -3.41 -2.16 5.18
C VAL A 89 -4.06 -1.19 4.21
N LEU A 90 -4.12 0.10 4.56
CA LEU A 90 -4.67 1.14 3.68
C LEU A 90 -3.90 1.23 2.36
N PHE A 91 -2.57 1.15 2.41
CA PHE A 91 -1.74 1.09 1.21
C PHE A 91 -2.09 -0.12 0.33
N LEU A 92 -2.20 -1.31 0.93
CA LEU A 92 -2.51 -2.54 0.19
C LEU A 92 -3.89 -2.46 -0.48
N LEU A 93 -4.88 -1.88 0.20
CA LEU A 93 -6.19 -1.61 -0.38
C LEU A 93 -6.09 -0.65 -1.56
N ALA A 94 -5.44 0.51 -1.39
CA ALA A 94 -5.24 1.48 -2.47
C ALA A 94 -4.47 0.87 -3.66
N TYR A 95 -3.48 0.02 -3.40
CA TYR A 95 -2.70 -0.64 -4.45
C TYR A 95 -3.58 -1.57 -5.31
N LEU A 96 -4.48 -2.33 -4.68
CA LEU A 96 -5.41 -3.21 -5.39
C LEU A 96 -6.51 -2.41 -6.10
N ASP A 97 -7.02 -1.35 -5.46
CA ASP A 97 -8.02 -0.43 -6.03
C ASP A 97 -7.47 0.34 -7.23
N ALA A 98 -6.19 0.71 -7.24
CA ALA A 98 -5.54 1.27 -8.42
C ALA A 98 -5.55 0.29 -9.61
N HIS A 99 -5.35 -1.01 -9.37
CA HIS A 99 -5.46 -2.02 -10.43
C HIS A 99 -6.90 -2.21 -10.92
N ILE A 100 -7.90 -1.97 -10.07
CA ILE A 100 -9.31 -1.93 -10.48
C ILE A 100 -9.53 -0.71 -11.39
N SER A 101 -9.04 0.47 -10.99
CA SER A 101 -9.12 1.69 -11.78
C SER A 101 -8.45 1.54 -13.17
N PHE A 102 -7.32 0.83 -13.24
CA PHE A 102 -6.66 0.49 -14.51
C PHE A 102 -7.38 -0.59 -15.34
N GLY A 103 -8.47 -1.17 -14.86
CA GLY A 103 -9.20 -2.25 -15.54
C GLY A 103 -8.48 -3.59 -15.55
N LEU A 104 -7.51 -3.79 -14.65
CA LEU A 104 -6.64 -4.98 -14.59
C LEU A 104 -7.08 -5.99 -13.54
N LEU A 105 -7.92 -5.56 -12.61
CA LEU A 105 -8.45 -6.36 -11.51
C LEU A 105 -9.94 -6.06 -11.35
N SER A 106 -10.72 -7.04 -10.90
CA SER A 106 -12.09 -6.80 -10.45
C SER A 106 -12.12 -6.66 -8.93
N GLU A 107 -13.12 -5.96 -8.40
CA GLU A 107 -13.35 -5.82 -6.95
C GLU A 107 -13.34 -7.17 -6.23
N ARG A 108 -14.15 -8.13 -6.71
CA ARG A 108 -14.18 -9.49 -6.16
C ARG A 108 -12.79 -10.14 -6.10
N ARG A 109 -11.93 -9.87 -7.09
CA ARG A 109 -10.58 -10.44 -7.12
C ARG A 109 -9.64 -9.71 -6.17
N ALA A 110 -9.77 -8.39 -6.02
CA ALA A 110 -9.07 -7.61 -5.00
C ALA A 110 -9.39 -8.14 -3.60
N ASP A 111 -10.67 -8.34 -3.28
CA ASP A 111 -11.09 -8.88 -1.98
C ASP A 111 -10.48 -10.26 -1.71
N GLU A 112 -10.50 -11.16 -2.69
CA GLU A 112 -9.89 -12.48 -2.53
C GLU A 112 -8.36 -12.39 -2.30
N ILE A 113 -7.68 -11.40 -2.91
CA ILE A 113 -6.24 -11.18 -2.71
C ILE A 113 -6.01 -10.62 -1.31
N MET A 114 -6.80 -9.64 -0.89
CA MET A 114 -6.65 -9.04 0.43
C MET A 114 -6.93 -10.04 1.55
N ALA A 115 -7.97 -10.87 1.41
CA ALA A 115 -8.22 -12.00 2.31
C ALA A 115 -7.02 -12.95 2.38
N TYR A 116 -6.43 -13.30 1.23
CA TYR A 116 -5.24 -14.13 1.18
C TYR A 116 -4.05 -13.49 1.92
N ILE A 117 -3.83 -12.17 1.76
CA ILE A 117 -2.77 -11.44 2.47
C ILE A 117 -3.02 -11.52 3.98
N SER A 118 -4.22 -11.19 4.43
CA SER A 118 -4.57 -11.19 5.86
C SER A 118 -4.47 -12.57 6.52
N GLU A 119 -4.78 -13.64 5.80
CA GLU A 119 -4.77 -15.02 6.33
C GLU A 119 -3.40 -15.70 6.27
N HIS A 120 -2.54 -15.30 5.32
CA HIS A 120 -1.34 -16.08 4.97
C HIS A 120 -0.05 -15.28 4.90
N CYS A 121 -0.10 -13.96 5.03
CA CYS A 121 1.07 -13.11 4.92
C CYS A 121 1.27 -12.28 6.19
N GLU A 122 2.53 -12.03 6.51
CA GLU A 122 2.89 -11.07 7.54
C GLU A 122 2.88 -9.67 6.91
N ILE A 123 1.94 -8.82 7.33
CA ILE A 123 1.92 -7.42 6.94
C ILE A 123 2.87 -6.69 7.87
N ARG A 124 4.08 -6.42 7.37
CA ARG A 124 5.07 -5.70 8.15
C ARG A 124 4.83 -4.20 8.08
N GLY A 125 5.16 -3.54 9.19
CA GLY A 125 5.49 -2.11 9.17
C GLY A 125 6.83 -1.90 8.47
N PRO A 126 7.31 -0.67 8.40
CA PRO A 126 8.53 -0.36 7.67
C PRO A 126 9.73 -1.15 8.20
N ALA A 127 10.53 -1.69 7.28
CA ALA A 127 11.87 -2.13 7.62
C ALA A 127 12.67 -0.89 8.02
N LEU A 128 12.91 -0.71 9.32
CA LEU A 128 13.76 0.37 9.82
C LEU A 128 15.09 0.35 9.05
N PRO A 129 15.55 1.47 8.48
CA PRO A 129 16.88 1.53 7.86
C PRO A 129 17.92 1.02 8.84
N ALA A 130 18.94 0.28 8.37
CA ALA A 130 19.96 -0.33 9.23
C ALA A 130 20.65 0.66 10.20
N ALA A 131 20.63 1.96 9.89
CA ALA A 131 21.10 3.04 10.78
C ALA A 131 20.25 3.22 12.06
N GLN A 132 19.00 2.75 12.08
CA GLN A 132 18.08 2.80 13.23
C GLN A 132 17.96 1.45 13.97
N ALA A 133 18.44 0.35 13.39
CA ALA A 133 18.49 -0.95 14.07
C ALA A 133 19.58 -1.01 15.17
N ALA A 134 20.54 -0.08 15.15
CA ALA A 134 21.63 -0.01 16.12
C ALA A 134 21.24 0.62 17.47
N ASP A 135 20.14 1.39 17.53
CA ASP A 135 19.70 2.10 18.74
C ASP A 135 18.60 1.37 19.52
N TYR A 136 18.09 0.23 19.03
CA TYR A 136 17.14 -0.60 19.76
C TYR A 136 17.87 -1.64 20.62
N THR A 137 18.45 -1.21 21.73
CA THR A 137 18.65 -2.13 22.88
C THR A 137 17.31 -2.31 23.59
N PRO A 138 16.73 -3.52 23.63
CA PRO A 138 15.56 -3.76 24.46
C PRO A 138 15.96 -3.49 25.92
N LYS A 139 15.28 -2.54 26.55
CA LYS A 139 15.41 -2.36 28.00
C LYS A 139 14.65 -3.49 28.68
N GLY A 140 15.41 -4.43 29.25
CA GLY A 140 15.05 -5.26 30.41
C GLY A 140 14.17 -6.47 30.11
#